data_AF-A0A1I7LSK4-F1
#
_entry.id   AF-A0A1I7LSK4-F1
#
_cell.length_a   1.000
_cell.length_b   1.000
_cell.length_c   1.000
_cell.angle_alpha   90.00
_cell.angle_beta   90.00
_cell.angle_gamma   90.00
#
_symmetry.space_group_name_H-M   'P 1'
#
loop_
_entity.id
_entity.type
_entity.pdbx_description
1 polymer ?
#
loop_
_entity_poly.entity_id
_entity_poly.type
_entity_poly.pdbx_seq_one_letter_code
_entity_poly.pdbx_strand_id
1 'polypeptide(L)' 'RSMASGYAGLDNDLFYQSNTMMVFGDAKKVIEDMVKAVD' A
#
# COMPACT_ATOMS: atom_id res chain seq x y z
N ARG A 1 5.67 2.06 -0.64
CA ARG A 1 7.01 2.46 -0.14
C ARG A 1 7.08 2.71 1.37
N SER A 2 6.08 3.31 2.02
CA SER A 2 6.04 3.45 3.50
C SER A 2 4.69 4.02 3.93
N MET A 3 4.41 4.08 5.24
CA MET A 3 3.24 4.77 5.82
C MET A 3 3.44 6.30 5.89
N ALA A 4 4.10 6.89 4.90
CA ALA A 4 4.39 8.32 4.92
C ALA A 4 3.10 9.14 4.78
N SER A 5 3.01 10.22 5.54
CA SER A 5 1.94 11.21 5.40
C SER A 5 1.92 11.79 3.98
N GLY A 6 0.72 11.98 3.43
CA GLY A 6 0.55 12.60 2.13
C GLY A 6 0.85 14.11 2.14
N TYR A 7 0.40 14.80 1.09
CA TYR A 7 0.60 16.25 0.94
C TYR A 7 0.14 17.09 2.14
N ALA A 8 -0.93 16.67 2.82
CA ALA A 8 -1.48 17.36 3.99
C ALA A 8 -0.67 17.12 5.29
N GLY A 9 0.33 16.24 5.29
CA GLY A 9 1.14 15.95 6.49
C GLY A 9 0.39 15.28 7.64
N LEU A 10 -0.81 14.78 7.38
CA LEU A 10 -1.63 14.06 8.36
C LEU A 10 -1.46 12.55 8.18
N ASP A 11 -1.43 11.86 9.31
CA ASP A 11 -1.43 10.39 9.35
C ASP A 11 -2.82 9.85 8.98
N ASN A 12 -2.86 8.68 8.34
CA ASN A 12 -4.09 8.05 7.88
C ASN A 12 -4.51 6.91 8.83
N ASP A 13 -5.58 7.14 9.58
CA ASP A 13 -6.15 6.18 10.53
C ASP A 13 -6.59 4.86 9.88
N LEU A 14 -6.91 4.87 8.58
CA LEU A 14 -7.27 3.65 7.84
C LEU A 14 -6.12 2.65 7.80
N PHE A 15 -4.87 3.09 7.87
CA PHE A 15 -3.71 2.18 7.84
C PHE A 15 -3.60 1.28 9.07
N TYR A 16 -4.29 1.62 10.16
CA TYR A 16 -4.26 0.87 11.42
C TYR A 16 -5.52 0.02 11.64
N GLN A 17 -6.48 0.05 10.72
CA GLN A 17 -7.69 -0.75 10.86
C GLN A 17 -7.41 -2.23 10.60
N SER A 18 -8.05 -3.11 11.37
CA SER A 18 -7.87 -4.56 11.27
C SER A 18 -8.34 -5.16 9.94
N ASN A 19 -9.16 -4.45 9.16
CA ASN A 19 -9.63 -4.85 7.83
C ASN A 19 -8.75 -4.29 6.69
N THR A 20 -7.70 -3.53 7.01
CA THR A 20 -6.87 -2.87 6.02
C THR A 20 -5.44 -3.42 6.09
N MET A 21 -4.93 -3.87 4.95
CA MET A 21 -3.57 -4.38 4.83
C MET A 21 -2.76 -3.50 3.88
N MET A 22 -1.60 -3.05 4.36
CA MET A 22 -0.69 -2.23 3.57
C MET A 22 0.28 -3.13 2.78
N VAL A 23 0.23 -3.05 1.45
CA VAL A 23 1.18 -3.74 0.57
C VAL A 23 2.36 -2.81 0.29
N PHE A 24 3.52 -3.16 0.82
CA PHE A 24 4.73 -2.35 0.67
C PHE A 24 5.51 -2.73 -0.59
N GLY A 25 5.71 -1.76 -1.48
CA GLY A 25 6.61 -1.91 -2.61
C GLY A 25 6.59 -0.70 -3.53
N ASP A 26 7.25 -0.85 -4.67
CA ASP A 26 7.07 0.02 -5.83
C ASP A 26 5.78 -0.37 -6.55
N ALA A 27 4.93 0.60 -6.88
CA ALA A 27 3.60 0.34 -7.41
C ALA A 27 3.63 -0.54 -8.67
N LYS A 28 4.59 -0.29 -9.58
CA LYS A 28 4.68 -1.02 -10.83
C LYS A 28 5.05 -2.50 -10.59
N LYS A 29 6.06 -2.74 -9.76
CA LYS A 29 6.53 -4.11 -9.47
C LYS A 29 5.46 -4.94 -8.76
N VAL A 30 4.80 -4.36 -7.74
CA VAL A 30 3.76 -5.05 -6.97
C VAL A 30 2.58 -5.45 -7.86
N ILE A 31 2.16 -4.57 -8.77
CA ILE A 31 1.06 -4.86 -9.70
C ILE A 31 1.47 -5.96 -10.69
N GLU A 32 2.67 -5.87 -11.27
CA GLU A 32 3.17 -6.89 -12.21
C GLU A 32 3.29 -8.27 -11.55
N ASP A 33 3.77 -8.34 -10.31
CA ASP A 33 3.89 -9.58 -9.56
C ASP A 33 2.52 -10.15 -9.14
N MET A 34 1.56 -9.29 -8.77
CA MET A 34 0.18 -9.71 -8.48
C MET A 34 -0.51 -10.29 -9.70
N VAL A 35 -0.40 -9.65 -10.87
CA VAL A 35 -1.03 -10.13 -12.10
C VAL A 35 -0.48 -11.52 -12.48
N LYS A 36 0.84 -11.71 -12.40
CA LYS A 36 1.48 -13.02 -12.66
C LYS A 36 1.08 -14.13 -11.67
N ALA A 37 0.70 -13.78 -10.45
CA ALA A 37 0.29 -14.75 -9.43
C ALA A 37 -1.17 -15.21 -9.58
N VAL A 38 -1.96 -14.49 -10.39
CA VAL A 38 -3.37 -14.81 -10.67
C VAL A 38 -3.52 -15.69 -11.91
N ASP A 39 -2.55 -15.63 -12.83
CA ASP A 39 -2.40 -16.56 -13.96
C ASP A 39 -1.92 -17.95 -13.49
#